data_AF-A0A846X8D5-F1
#
_entry.id   AF-A0A846X8D5-F1
#
_cell.length_a   1.000
_cell.length_b   1.000
_cell.length_c   1.000
_cell.angle_alpha   90.00
_cell.angle_beta   90.00
_cell.angle_gamma   90.00
#
_symmetry.space_group_name_H-M   'P 1'
#
loop_
_entity.id
_entity.type
_entity.pdbx_description
1 polymer ?
#
loop_
_entity_poly.entity_id
_entity_poly.type
_entity_poly.pdbx_seq_one_letter_code
_entity_poly.pdbx_strand_id
1 'polypeptide(L)'
;MHTTTVERTIAAPIGEVFDWFADSRNYARSPAVLRNRWGRLGDESPYGVGAVRIHLWVIGWFRERITAYNAPHGFDYFVERSFPPAHHEGGSMTFTEVPGGTRVIWSTTSELPLPFPTLRTAAMRVAGPVIAKVFDTILEAAEAALTEPPGSGN
;
A
#
# COMPACT_ATOMS: atom_id res chain seq x y z
N MET A 1 -3.00 9.82 -16.79
CA MET A 1 -2.71 8.93 -15.65
C MET A 1 -1.23 9.00 -15.30
N HIS A 2 -0.88 8.84 -14.02
CA HIS A 2 0.49 8.74 -13.56
C HIS A 2 0.65 7.50 -12.68
N THR A 3 1.67 6.70 -12.96
CA THR A 3 2.02 5.51 -12.17
C THR A 3 3.15 5.85 -11.22
N THR A 4 2.94 5.56 -9.94
CA THR A 4 3.94 5.64 -8.90
C THR A 4 4.30 4.23 -8.46
N THR A 5 5.59 3.92 -8.45
CA THR A 5 6.13 2.62 -8.02
C THR A 5 7.22 2.86 -7.00
N VAL A 6 7.19 2.10 -5.90
CA VAL A 6 8.28 2.00 -4.94
C VAL A 6 8.69 0.56 -4.77
N GLU A 7 9.91 0.35 -4.29
CA GLU A 7 10.51 -0.96 -4.13
C GLU A 7 11.37 -0.98 -2.87
N ARG A 8 11.34 -2.10 -2.15
CA ARG A 8 12.24 -2.38 -1.03
C ARG A 8 12.48 -3.88 -0.89
N THR A 9 13.70 -4.27 -0.51
CA THR A 9 13.99 -5.63 -0.06
C THR A 9 13.96 -5.66 1.46
N ILE A 10 13.12 -6.52 2.04
CA ILE A 10 12.96 -6.69 3.48
C ILE A 10 13.64 -8.00 3.88
N ALA A 11 14.52 -7.96 4.89
CA ALA A 11 15.27 -9.12 5.36
C ALA A 11 14.46 -10.09 6.23
N ALA A 12 13.30 -10.54 5.71
CA ALA A 12 12.40 -11.50 6.33
C ALA A 12 11.79 -12.46 5.28
N PRO A 13 11.31 -13.64 5.70
CA PRO A 13 10.67 -14.61 4.80
C PRO A 13 9.43 -14.06 4.09
N ILE A 14 9.18 -14.52 2.85
CA ILE A 14 8.09 -13.99 2.02
C ILE A 14 6.71 -14.11 2.67
N GLY A 15 6.45 -15.20 3.39
CA GLY A 15 5.18 -15.40 4.10
C GLY A 15 4.95 -14.33 5.16
N GLU A 16 5.96 -14.04 5.98
CA GLU A 16 5.87 -13.02 7.04
C GLU A 16 5.70 -11.62 6.46
N VAL A 17 6.45 -11.31 5.40
CA VAL A 17 6.34 -10.03 4.69
C VAL A 17 4.96 -9.90 4.07
N PHE A 18 4.50 -10.90 3.31
CA PHE A 18 3.18 -10.90 2.70
C PHE A 18 2.06 -10.73 3.72
N ASP A 19 2.08 -11.49 4.82
CA ASP A 19 1.07 -11.42 5.87
C ASP A 19 1.06 -10.04 6.55
N TRP A 20 2.24 -9.43 6.76
CA TRP A 20 2.34 -8.07 7.29
C TRP A 20 1.62 -7.06 6.39
N PHE A 21 1.79 -7.17 5.07
CA PHE A 21 1.13 -6.27 4.10
C PHE A 21 -0.34 -6.63 3.82
N ALA A 22 -0.71 -7.91 3.93
CA ALA A 22 -2.09 -8.35 3.77
C ALA A 22 -3.00 -7.80 4.89
N ASP A 23 -2.48 -7.69 6.12
CA ASP A 23 -3.15 -7.00 7.21
C ASP A 23 -2.78 -5.51 7.24
N SER A 24 -3.58 -4.70 6.57
CA SER A 24 -3.38 -3.26 6.48
C SER A 24 -3.42 -2.52 7.83
N ARG A 25 -3.82 -3.15 8.94
CA ARG A 25 -3.71 -2.53 10.27
C ARG A 25 -2.25 -2.28 10.64
N ASN A 26 -1.33 -3.12 10.17
CA ASN A 26 0.10 -2.97 10.38
C ASN A 26 0.65 -1.65 9.82
N TYR A 27 -0.01 -1.08 8.80
CA TYR A 27 0.43 0.19 8.20
C TYR A 27 0.39 1.35 9.20
N ALA A 28 -0.38 1.26 10.29
CA ALA A 28 -0.41 2.26 11.36
C ALA A 28 0.94 2.41 12.11
N ARG A 29 1.91 1.50 11.87
CA ARG A 29 3.30 1.65 12.32
C ARG A 29 4.06 2.72 11.53
N SER A 30 3.60 3.09 10.32
CA SER A 30 4.15 4.22 9.58
C SER A 30 3.57 5.55 10.11
N PRO A 31 4.41 6.59 10.27
CA PRO A 31 3.94 7.92 10.67
C PRO A 31 3.02 8.57 9.63
N ALA A 32 3.00 8.08 8.39
CA ALA A 32 2.11 8.59 7.34
C ALA A 32 0.66 8.10 7.50
N VAL A 33 0.41 7.14 8.39
CA VAL A 33 -0.86 6.43 8.50
C VAL A 33 -1.54 6.74 9.82
N LEU A 34 -2.60 7.53 9.76
CA LEU A 34 -3.28 8.04 10.95
C LEU A 34 -4.28 7.04 11.52
N ARG A 35 -5.02 6.34 10.64
CA ARG A 35 -5.98 5.29 11.03
C ARG A 35 -6.13 4.23 9.95
N ASN A 36 -6.30 2.98 10.36
CA ASN A 36 -6.72 1.87 9.51
C ASN A 36 -7.85 1.10 10.16
N ARG A 37 -8.82 0.67 9.36
CA ARG A 37 -9.87 -0.27 9.81
C ARG A 37 -10.33 -1.14 8.65
N TRP A 38 -10.89 -2.29 8.98
CA TRP A 38 -11.59 -3.12 8.01
C TRP A 38 -13.02 -2.64 7.84
N GLY A 39 -13.42 -2.44 6.59
CA GLY A 39 -14.82 -2.21 6.22
C GLY A 39 -15.57 -3.52 5.95
N ARG A 40 -14.86 -4.55 5.48
CA ARG A 40 -15.38 -5.89 5.17
C ARG A 40 -14.22 -6.88 5.11
N LEU A 41 -14.43 -8.12 5.56
CA LEU A 41 -13.49 -9.23 5.33
C LEU A 41 -13.63 -9.76 3.89
N GLY A 42 -12.59 -10.42 3.39
CA GLY A 42 -12.64 -11.12 2.11
C GLY A 42 -13.49 -12.38 2.16
N ASP A 43 -13.80 -12.91 0.97
CA ASP A 43 -14.78 -13.99 0.81
C ASP A 43 -14.20 -15.35 1.27
N GLU A 44 -12.97 -15.67 0.87
CA GLU A 44 -12.29 -16.94 1.20
C GLU A 44 -11.19 -16.79 2.26
N SER A 45 -10.48 -15.65 2.21
CA SER A 45 -9.48 -15.26 3.20
C SER A 45 -9.90 -13.92 3.81
N PRO A 46 -9.70 -13.67 5.12
CA PRO A 46 -10.02 -12.39 5.75
C PRO A 46 -9.43 -11.18 5.01
N TYR A 47 -8.27 -11.35 4.36
CA TYR A 47 -7.53 -10.33 3.61
C TYR A 47 -7.63 -10.49 2.09
N GLY A 48 -8.37 -11.51 1.64
CA GLY A 48 -8.45 -11.91 0.25
C GLY A 48 -9.41 -11.06 -0.58
N VAL A 49 -9.75 -11.58 -1.76
CA VAL A 49 -10.68 -10.94 -2.69
C VAL A 49 -11.98 -10.54 -1.98
N GLY A 50 -12.43 -9.32 -2.27
CA GLY A 50 -13.64 -8.74 -1.69
C GLY A 50 -13.43 -8.07 -0.32
N ALA A 51 -12.25 -8.21 0.30
CA ALA A 51 -11.92 -7.48 1.51
C ALA A 51 -11.93 -5.97 1.22
N VAL A 52 -12.49 -5.19 2.14
CA VAL A 52 -12.52 -3.73 2.05
C VAL A 52 -11.71 -3.14 3.17
N ARG A 53 -10.74 -2.31 2.82
CA ARG A 53 -9.89 -1.60 3.75
C ARG A 53 -10.20 -0.11 3.70
N ILE A 54 -10.19 0.52 4.88
CA ILE A 54 -10.46 1.95 5.02
C ILE A 54 -9.25 2.58 5.71
N HIS A 55 -8.66 3.54 5.01
CA HIS A 55 -7.41 4.18 5.35
C HIS A 55 -7.62 5.68 5.55
N LEU A 56 -7.03 6.22 6.60
CA LEU A 56 -6.80 7.65 6.74
C LEU A 56 -5.30 7.87 6.84
N TRP A 57 -4.72 8.43 5.79
CA TRP A 57 -3.31 8.77 5.66
C TRP A 57 -3.14 10.28 5.63
N VAL A 58 -1.91 10.75 5.77
CA VAL A 58 -1.58 12.19 5.66
C VAL A 58 -1.93 12.79 4.29
N ILE A 59 -2.04 11.97 3.24
CA ILE A 59 -2.40 12.39 1.88
C ILE A 59 -3.89 12.27 1.57
N GLY A 60 -4.69 11.69 2.47
CA GLY A 60 -6.12 11.54 2.23
C GLY A 60 -6.76 10.36 2.92
N TRP A 61 -8.07 10.26 2.69
CA TRP A 61 -8.89 9.13 3.08
C TRP A 61 -9.15 8.23 1.87
N PHE A 62 -9.03 6.93 2.05
CA PHE A 62 -9.21 5.94 0.99
C PHE A 62 -10.09 4.79 1.48
N ARG A 63 -10.98 4.34 0.59
CA ARG A 63 -11.70 3.07 0.71
C ARG A 63 -11.30 2.22 -0.47
N GLU A 64 -10.61 1.13 -0.21
CA GLU A 64 -10.13 0.21 -1.24
C GLU A 64 -10.73 -1.19 -1.08
N ARG A 65 -10.89 -1.90 -2.19
CA ARG A 65 -11.32 -3.29 -2.25
C ARG A 65 -10.22 -4.14 -2.87
N ILE A 66 -9.89 -5.27 -2.25
CA ILE A 66 -8.98 -6.28 -2.81
C ILE A 66 -9.67 -6.99 -3.97
N THR A 67 -9.03 -6.98 -5.14
CA THR A 67 -9.54 -7.52 -6.41
C THR A 67 -8.82 -8.79 -6.84
N ALA A 68 -7.57 -8.98 -6.43
CA ALA A 68 -6.82 -10.22 -6.61
C ALA A 68 -6.02 -10.52 -5.34
N TYR A 69 -5.89 -11.80 -4.99
CA TYR A 69 -5.14 -12.24 -3.82
C TYR A 69 -4.46 -13.57 -4.13
N ASN A 70 -3.15 -13.54 -4.29
CA ASN A 70 -2.32 -14.68 -4.64
C ASN A 70 -1.24 -14.84 -3.55
N ALA A 71 -1.63 -15.35 -2.39
CA ALA A 71 -0.71 -15.54 -1.28
C ALA A 71 0.36 -16.61 -1.62
N PRO A 72 1.66 -16.38 -1.29
CA PRO A 72 2.24 -15.18 -0.68
C PRO A 72 2.87 -14.19 -1.69
N HIS A 73 2.53 -14.27 -2.98
CA HIS A 73 3.24 -13.60 -4.08
C HIS A 73 2.67 -12.23 -4.48
N GLY A 74 1.43 -11.91 -4.13
CA GLY A 74 0.89 -10.59 -4.44
C GLY A 74 -0.60 -10.42 -4.21
N PHE A 75 -1.05 -9.17 -4.27
CA PHE A 75 -2.46 -8.81 -4.30
C PHE A 75 -2.67 -7.49 -5.03
N ASP A 76 -3.85 -7.36 -5.63
CA ASP A 76 -4.30 -6.14 -6.31
C ASP A 76 -5.50 -5.56 -5.57
N TYR A 77 -5.65 -4.24 -5.67
CA TYR A 77 -6.76 -3.53 -5.08
C TYR A 77 -7.24 -2.38 -5.97
N PHE A 78 -8.51 -2.04 -5.81
CA PHE A 78 -9.13 -0.88 -6.45
C PHE A 78 -9.61 0.11 -5.39
N VAL A 79 -9.28 1.39 -5.56
CA VAL A 79 -9.74 2.46 -4.67
C VAL A 79 -11.16 2.85 -5.08
N GLU A 80 -12.16 2.37 -4.34
CA GLU A 80 -13.57 2.65 -4.62
C GLU A 80 -13.93 4.12 -4.40
N ARG A 81 -13.33 4.74 -3.37
CA ARG A 81 -13.55 6.13 -2.99
C ARG A 81 -12.30 6.73 -2.38
N SER A 82 -12.03 7.99 -2.66
CA SER A 82 -10.96 8.76 -2.05
C SER A 82 -11.38 10.20 -1.75
N PHE A 83 -10.73 10.79 -0.75
CA PHE A 83 -10.77 12.22 -0.48
C PHE A 83 -9.34 12.71 -0.15
N PRO A 84 -8.75 13.65 -0.91
CA PRO A 84 -9.32 14.33 -2.09
C PRO A 84 -9.70 13.36 -3.23
N PRO A 85 -10.70 13.71 -4.06
CA PRO A 85 -11.11 12.85 -5.17
C PRO A 85 -9.96 12.64 -6.15
N ALA A 86 -9.75 11.38 -6.53
CA ALA A 86 -8.81 10.98 -7.56
C ALA A 86 -9.40 9.82 -8.37
N HIS A 87 -9.10 9.79 -9.66
CA HIS A 87 -9.32 8.61 -10.47
C HIS A 87 -8.17 7.64 -10.20
N HIS A 88 -8.51 6.41 -9.84
CA HIS A 88 -7.53 5.35 -9.61
C HIS A 88 -7.81 4.21 -10.58
N GLU A 89 -6.75 3.66 -11.18
CA GLU A 89 -6.83 2.40 -11.93
C GLU A 89 -6.48 1.19 -11.03
N GLY A 90 -6.15 1.46 -9.77
CA GLY A 90 -5.86 0.46 -8.74
C GLY A 90 -4.43 0.58 -8.21
N GLY A 91 -4.07 -0.37 -7.36
CA GLY A 91 -2.70 -0.61 -6.96
C GLY A 91 -2.41 -2.10 -6.87
N SER A 92 -1.13 -2.43 -6.95
CA SER A 92 -0.63 -3.80 -6.97
C SER A 92 0.60 -3.90 -6.09
N MET A 93 0.65 -4.93 -5.26
CA MET A 93 1.85 -5.33 -4.53
C MET A 93 2.29 -6.71 -5.00
N THR A 94 3.57 -6.85 -5.30
CA THR A 94 4.20 -8.14 -5.60
C THR A 94 5.33 -8.41 -4.61
N PHE A 95 5.49 -9.70 -4.30
CA PHE A 95 6.45 -10.22 -3.34
C PHE A 95 7.25 -11.34 -4.00
N THR A 96 8.56 -11.19 -4.01
CA THR A 96 9.46 -12.15 -4.65
C THR A 96 10.62 -12.47 -3.70
N GLU A 97 10.87 -13.75 -3.48
CA GLU A 97 12.06 -14.19 -2.74
C GLU A 97 13.32 -13.82 -3.51
N VAL A 98 14.29 -13.24 -2.80
CA VAL A 98 15.59 -12.85 -3.33
C VAL A 98 16.69 -13.18 -2.31
N PRO A 99 17.97 -13.28 -2.73
CA PRO A 99 19.05 -13.35 -1.76
C PRO A 99 18.97 -12.17 -0.78
N GLY A 100 18.89 -12.48 0.52
CA GLY A 100 18.76 -11.48 1.58
C GLY A 100 17.34 -11.18 2.05
N GLY A 101 16.29 -11.81 1.48
CA GLY A 101 14.92 -11.72 2.01
C GLY A 101 13.84 -11.66 0.92
N THR A 102 12.91 -10.72 1.05
CA THR A 102 11.77 -10.56 0.15
C THR A 102 11.78 -9.19 -0.50
N ARG A 103 11.80 -9.17 -1.84
CA ARG A 103 11.62 -7.95 -2.62
C ARG A 103 10.14 -7.64 -2.72
N VAL A 104 9.76 -6.45 -2.26
CA VAL A 104 8.41 -5.89 -2.34
C VAL A 104 8.41 -4.80 -3.40
N ILE A 105 7.50 -4.91 -4.38
CA ILE A 105 7.23 -3.84 -5.34
C ILE A 105 5.79 -3.40 -5.13
N TRP A 106 5.58 -2.12 -4.86
CA TRP A 106 4.25 -1.53 -4.71
C TRP A 106 4.04 -0.45 -5.76
N SER A 107 3.01 -0.63 -6.58
CA SER A 107 2.63 0.33 -7.61
C SER A 107 1.18 0.80 -7.45
N THR A 108 0.91 2.03 -7.87
CA THR A 108 -0.44 2.55 -8.04
C THR A 108 -0.50 3.48 -9.24
N THR A 109 -1.62 3.46 -9.96
CA THR A 109 -1.89 4.37 -11.07
C THR A 109 -3.07 5.26 -10.70
N SER A 110 -2.84 6.57 -10.72
CA SER A 110 -3.85 7.55 -10.34
C SER A 110 -3.75 8.84 -11.13
N GLU A 111 -4.80 9.64 -11.02
CA GLU A 111 -4.91 10.94 -11.66
C GLU A 111 -5.90 11.86 -10.92
N LEU A 112 -5.54 13.13 -10.80
CA LEU A 112 -6.43 14.13 -10.22
C LEU A 112 -7.49 14.58 -11.25
N PRO A 113 -8.77 14.71 -10.85
CA PRO A 113 -9.88 15.10 -11.73
C PRO A 113 -9.89 16.61 -11.97
N LEU A 114 -8.79 17.16 -12.50
CA LEU A 114 -8.64 18.58 -12.79
C LEU A 114 -9.08 18.89 -14.22
N PRO A 115 -9.79 20.02 -14.46
CA PRO A 115 -10.45 20.29 -15.74
C PRO A 115 -9.46 20.52 -16.90
N PHE A 116 -8.24 20.96 -16.61
CA PHE A 116 -7.23 21.28 -17.62
C PHE A 116 -6.07 20.26 -17.64
N PRO A 117 -5.70 19.70 -18.81
CA PRO A 117 -4.63 18.70 -18.91
C PRO A 117 -3.26 19.17 -18.42
N THR A 118 -2.92 20.44 -18.64
CA THR A 118 -1.65 21.04 -18.21
C THR A 118 -1.58 21.14 -16.69
N LEU A 119 -2.64 21.63 -16.06
CA LEU A 119 -2.75 21.71 -14.60
C LEU A 119 -2.71 20.31 -13.97
N ARG A 120 -3.41 19.35 -14.57
CA ARG A 120 -3.39 17.94 -14.17
C ARG A 120 -1.98 17.37 -14.18
N THR A 121 -1.25 17.57 -15.27
CA THR A 121 0.13 17.10 -15.43
C THR A 121 1.05 17.74 -14.39
N ALA A 122 0.95 19.05 -14.18
CA ALA A 122 1.73 19.77 -13.17
C ALA A 122 1.43 19.27 -11.75
N ALA A 123 0.16 19.08 -11.41
CA ALA A 123 -0.25 18.55 -10.11
C ALA A 123 0.27 17.12 -9.87
N MET A 124 0.21 16.24 -10.88
CA MET A 124 0.75 14.88 -10.75
C MET A 124 2.27 14.84 -10.58
N ARG A 125 3.02 15.80 -11.14
CA ARG A 125 4.48 15.91 -10.90
C ARG A 125 4.82 16.20 -9.44
N VAL A 126 3.91 16.82 -8.69
CA VAL A 126 4.06 17.06 -7.25
C VAL A 126 3.49 15.90 -6.45
N ALA A 127 2.30 15.40 -6.81
CA ALA A 127 1.63 14.33 -6.07
C ALA A 127 2.39 13.00 -6.14
N GLY A 128 2.98 12.64 -7.29
CA GLY A 128 3.69 11.37 -7.48
C GLY A 128 4.81 11.14 -6.44
N PRO A 129 5.78 12.07 -6.29
CA PRO A 129 6.81 11.97 -5.26
C PRO A 129 6.26 11.91 -3.82
N VAL A 130 5.17 12.63 -3.53
CA VAL A 130 4.53 12.59 -2.20
C VAL A 130 3.91 11.22 -1.93
N ILE A 131 3.19 10.65 -2.91
CA ILE A 131 2.63 9.29 -2.83
C ILE A 131 3.75 8.26 -2.66
N ALA A 132 4.82 8.39 -3.45
CA ALA A 132 5.99 7.51 -3.33
C ALA A 132 6.58 7.56 -1.93
N LYS A 133 6.74 8.76 -1.34
CA LYS A 133 7.27 8.86 0.02
C LYS A 133 6.34 8.25 1.06
N VAL A 134 5.02 8.42 0.93
CA VAL A 134 4.06 7.74 1.83
C VAL A 134 4.21 6.22 1.75
N PHE A 135 4.25 5.65 0.55
CA PHE A 135 4.45 4.20 0.39
C PHE A 135 5.78 3.74 0.97
N ASP A 136 6.85 4.50 0.73
CA ASP A 136 8.19 4.23 1.27
C ASP A 136 8.20 4.20 2.80
N THR A 137 7.52 5.13 3.49
CA THR A 137 7.41 5.08 4.96
C THR A 137 6.70 3.82 5.49
N ILE A 138 5.78 3.24 4.71
CA ILE A 138 5.11 1.98 5.07
C ILE A 138 6.07 0.80 4.86
N LEU A 139 6.85 0.82 3.76
CA LEU A 139 7.90 -0.17 3.52
C LEU A 139 8.98 -0.12 4.61
N GLU A 140 9.40 1.07 5.05
CA GLU A 140 10.32 1.28 6.17
C GLU A 140 9.75 0.70 7.49
N ALA A 141 8.46 0.94 7.75
CA ALA A 141 7.79 0.41 8.94
C ALA A 141 7.69 -1.13 8.93
N ALA A 142 7.51 -1.73 7.75
CA ALA A 142 7.52 -3.18 7.57
C ALA A 142 8.91 -3.76 7.83
N GLU A 143 9.94 -3.14 7.26
CA GLU A 143 11.33 -3.54 7.47
C GLU A 143 11.70 -3.49 8.96
N ALA A 144 11.43 -2.37 9.63
CA ALA A 144 11.68 -2.26 11.07
C ALA A 144 10.93 -3.34 11.87
N ALA A 145 9.65 -3.54 11.58
CA ALA A 145 8.82 -4.51 12.32
C ALA A 145 9.23 -5.98 12.12
N LEU A 146 9.83 -6.33 10.98
CA LEU A 146 10.13 -7.70 10.59
C LEU A 146 11.63 -8.05 10.71
N THR A 147 12.49 -7.06 10.91
CA THR A 147 13.94 -7.25 11.08
C THR A 147 14.43 -6.99 12.50
N GLU A 148 13.63 -6.30 13.34
CA GLU A 148 13.95 -6.19 14.76
C GLU A 148 13.80 -7.55 15.48
N PRO A 149 14.78 -7.98 16.27
CA PRO A 149 14.65 -9.18 17.08
C PRO A 149 13.55 -8.98 18.14
N PRO A 150 12.72 -10.01 18.44
CA PRO A 150 11.69 -9.89 19.46
C PRO A 150 12.33 -9.67 20.83
N GLY A 151 12.37 -8.42 21.34
CA GLY A 151 12.85 -8.15 22.71
C GLY A 151 13.49 -6.79 23.03
N SER A 152 13.58 -5.84 22.10
CA SER A 152 14.18 -4.51 22.38
C SER A 152 13.15 -3.42 22.71
N GLY A 153 12.21 -3.73 23.61
CA GLY A 153 11.32 -2.75 24.22
C GLY A 153 11.26 -2.99 25.73
N ASN A 154 12.05 -2.20 26.46
CA ASN A 154 12.10 -2.14 27.93
C ASN A 154 10.98 -1.24 28.46
#